data_AF-A0A7V3RNA5-F1
#
_entry.id   AF-A0A7V3RNA5-F1
#
_cell.length_a   1.000
_cell.length_b   1.000
_cell.length_c   1.000
_cell.angle_alpha   90.00
_cell.angle_beta   90.00
_cell.angle_gamma   90.00
#
_symmetry.space_group_name_H-M   'P 1'
#
loop_
_entity.id
_entity.type
_entity.pdbx_description
1 polymer ?
#
loop_
_entity_poly.entity_id
_entity_poly.type
_entity_poly.pdbx_seq_one_letter_code
_entity_poly.pdbx_strand_id
1 'polypeptide(L)'
;MFALFKKPSRLSQWNGRRRAACSNGPQSPKLFGHAVLLRLAAVLATVLGATYLAHNWGGLITYRVDEVRPYDLRARVAFDIEDKEASARERDKALQNLTWAQQHDPKEIERVRKETKVVQEFTPGTLLVERDFPISEKQYELLKAESQAYWKNQGSKIWVRTFSIFLIFTLLALLVILYVVRFQEGLASSLRMVVGVCAIVLLTLVIGLFLCYEVCWHVVLIPLTVTALILTVAYNPPFALLMSLSLSLAMIVMLDGSLNDLLVAMGGQATAILTLRNIRTRTRLVKVGIGVGCAYLAMTLATELYTGQTWSLIISDSIWALVWGILAGFIVSGLLPLVERCFAIVTDVSLLELGDGSHPLLQELVRRAPGSYTHSMTVATLAEPCAEAIGANPLLVR
;
A
#
# COMPACT_ATOMS: atom_id res chain seq x y z
N MET A 1 -62.97 26.28 -36.66
CA MET A 1 -61.74 26.58 -35.89
C MET A 1 -61.92 26.01 -34.49
N PHE A 2 -61.75 24.69 -34.32
CA PHE A 2 -61.91 24.00 -33.03
C PHE A 2 -60.59 23.29 -32.70
N ALA A 3 -59.89 23.76 -31.68
CA ALA A 3 -58.64 23.16 -31.20
C ALA A 3 -58.96 22.02 -30.23
N LEU A 4 -58.59 20.79 -30.61
CA LEU A 4 -58.58 19.62 -29.75
C LEU A 4 -57.35 19.67 -28.83
N PHE A 5 -57.51 20.18 -27.60
CA PHE A 5 -56.52 19.98 -26.55
C PHE A 5 -56.56 18.52 -26.08
N LYS A 6 -55.68 17.69 -26.64
CA LYS A 6 -55.43 16.32 -26.21
C LYS A 6 -54.77 16.37 -24.83
N LYS A 7 -55.42 15.84 -23.79
CA LYS A 7 -54.80 15.67 -22.46
C LYS A 7 -53.53 14.80 -22.59
N PRO A 8 -52.39 15.20 -22.00
CA PRO A 8 -51.19 14.37 -22.03
C PRO A 8 -51.41 13.05 -21.28
N SER A 9 -50.83 11.96 -21.79
CA SER A 9 -50.91 10.64 -21.17
C SER A 9 -50.22 10.64 -19.80
N ARG A 10 -50.81 9.93 -18.82
CA ARG A 10 -50.32 9.82 -17.43
C ARG A 10 -48.86 9.35 -17.30
N LEU A 11 -48.28 8.77 -18.34
CA LEU A 11 -46.87 8.33 -18.38
C LEU A 11 -45.87 9.48 -18.59
N SER A 12 -46.27 10.60 -19.20
CA SER A 12 -45.40 11.78 -19.38
C SER A 12 -45.18 12.59 -18.10
N GLN A 13 -45.99 12.34 -17.08
CA GLN A 13 -45.91 13.00 -15.76
C GLN A 13 -45.11 12.17 -14.74
N TRP A 14 -44.51 11.05 -15.17
CA TRP A 14 -43.75 10.19 -14.27
C TRP A 14 -42.31 10.69 -14.08
N ASN A 15 -42.15 11.52 -13.06
CA ASN A 15 -40.86 11.96 -12.53
C ASN A 15 -40.39 10.95 -11.48
N GLY A 16 -39.56 9.99 -11.89
CA GLY A 16 -39.13 8.77 -11.18
C GLY A 16 -38.48 8.88 -9.79
N ARG A 17 -38.94 9.77 -8.90
CA ARG A 17 -38.59 9.75 -7.49
C ARG A 17 -39.44 8.72 -6.76
N ARG A 18 -38.83 7.55 -6.52
CA ARG A 18 -39.33 6.56 -5.55
C ARG A 18 -39.45 7.23 -4.18
N ARG A 19 -40.66 7.47 -3.70
CA ARG A 19 -40.94 7.33 -2.26
C ARG A 19 -41.45 5.92 -2.06
N ALA A 20 -40.53 5.00 -1.83
CA ALA A 20 -40.87 3.76 -1.16
C ALA A 20 -41.18 4.14 0.29
N ALA A 21 -42.46 4.31 0.59
CA ALA A 21 -42.95 4.40 1.96
C ALA A 21 -42.85 2.99 2.57
N CYS A 22 -41.69 2.69 3.13
CA CYS A 22 -41.55 1.69 4.19
C CYS A 22 -40.87 2.39 5.35
N SER A 23 -41.54 2.38 6.49
CA SER A 23 -41.22 3.14 7.70
C SER A 23 -39.83 2.82 8.24
N ASN A 24 -38.88 3.73 8.01
CA ASN A 24 -37.80 3.96 8.95
C ASN A 24 -38.06 5.33 9.56
N GLY A 25 -38.52 5.36 10.81
CA GLY A 25 -38.58 6.59 11.59
C GLY A 25 -37.20 7.26 11.64
N PRO A 26 -37.10 8.53 12.06
CA PRO A 26 -35.82 9.18 12.23
C PRO A 26 -35.03 8.42 13.30
N GLN A 27 -34.19 7.47 12.89
CA GLN A 27 -33.14 6.92 13.73
C GLN A 27 -32.18 8.08 13.95
N SER A 28 -32.44 8.88 14.98
CA SER A 28 -31.38 9.65 15.62
C SER A 28 -30.22 8.68 15.79
N PRO A 29 -29.01 8.96 15.26
CA PRO A 29 -27.89 8.07 15.48
C PRO A 29 -27.70 8.06 16.99
N LYS A 30 -28.07 6.97 17.65
CA LYS A 30 -27.60 6.70 19.00
C LYS A 30 -26.10 6.52 18.83
N LEU A 31 -25.35 7.63 18.93
CA LEU A 31 -23.89 7.70 18.81
C LEU A 31 -23.19 6.71 19.77
N PHE A 32 -23.92 6.23 20.78
CA PHE A 32 -23.50 5.26 21.78
C PHE A 32 -24.21 3.89 21.71
N GLY A 33 -24.76 3.51 20.55
CA GLY A 33 -25.21 2.13 20.37
C GLY A 33 -24.03 1.16 20.43
N HIS A 34 -24.16 0.02 21.14
CA HIS A 34 -23.10 -1.01 21.23
C HIS A 34 -22.49 -1.38 19.87
N ALA A 35 -23.30 -1.40 18.80
CA ALA A 35 -22.83 -1.67 17.45
C ALA A 35 -21.91 -0.58 16.87
N VAL A 36 -22.12 0.70 17.20
CA VAL A 36 -21.24 1.81 16.77
C VAL A 36 -19.94 1.77 17.57
N LEU A 37 -20.04 1.52 18.88
CA LEU A 37 -18.87 1.36 19.76
C LEU A 37 -17.96 0.21 19.30
N LEU A 38 -18.51 -0.94 18.90
CA LEU A 38 -17.72 -2.06 18.37
C LEU A 38 -16.98 -1.70 17.07
N ARG A 39 -17.58 -0.89 16.19
CA ARG A 39 -16.96 -0.45 14.94
C ARG A 39 -15.82 0.54 15.21
N LEU A 40 -16.07 1.52 16.09
CA LEU A 40 -15.05 2.47 16.51
C LEU A 40 -13.91 1.77 17.26
N ALA A 41 -14.21 0.75 18.07
CA ALA A 41 -13.21 -0.09 18.72
C ALA A 41 -12.34 -0.85 17.70
N ALA A 42 -12.91 -1.38 16.62
CA ALA A 42 -12.15 -2.02 15.56
C ALA A 42 -11.17 -1.04 14.89
N VAL A 43 -11.61 0.18 14.57
CA VAL A 43 -10.73 1.21 13.99
C VAL A 43 -9.67 1.68 15.00
N LEU A 44 -10.03 1.83 16.27
CA LEU A 44 -9.06 2.19 17.31
C LEU A 44 -8.02 1.09 17.49
N ALA A 45 -8.43 -0.18 17.44
CA ALA A 45 -7.52 -1.32 17.49
C ALA A 45 -6.56 -1.35 16.28
N THR A 46 -6.99 -0.94 15.08
CA THR A 46 -6.07 -0.84 13.94
C THR A 46 -5.08 0.30 14.09
N VAL A 47 -5.50 1.46 14.59
CA VAL A 47 -4.59 2.59 14.87
C VAL A 47 -3.55 2.19 15.91
N LEU A 48 -3.98 1.53 17.00
CA LEU A 48 -3.06 1.01 18.02
C LEU A 48 -2.13 -0.06 17.45
N GLY A 49 -2.65 -1.01 16.65
CA GLY A 49 -1.86 -2.04 15.99
C GLY A 49 -0.80 -1.47 15.04
N ALA A 50 -1.18 -0.50 14.21
CA ALA A 50 -0.25 0.19 13.31
C ALA A 50 0.81 0.98 14.10
N THR A 51 0.41 1.66 15.19
CA THR A 51 1.36 2.39 16.06
C THR A 51 2.33 1.43 16.76
N TYR A 52 1.83 0.28 17.24
CA TYR A 52 2.65 -0.76 17.86
C TYR A 52 3.65 -1.35 16.87
N LEU A 53 3.22 -1.63 15.63
CA LEU A 53 4.10 -2.06 14.55
C LEU A 53 5.18 -1.01 14.29
N ALA A 54 4.81 0.28 14.20
CA ALA A 54 5.78 1.36 14.00
C ALA A 54 6.80 1.48 15.14
N HIS A 55 6.37 1.24 16.39
CA HIS A 55 7.25 1.28 17.55
C HIS A 55 8.24 0.10 17.57
N ASN A 56 7.76 -1.11 17.28
CA ASN A 56 8.57 -2.32 17.39
C ASN A 56 9.50 -2.58 16.22
N TRP A 57 9.17 -2.11 15.02
CA TRP A 57 9.98 -2.43 13.83
C TRP A 57 11.34 -1.73 13.84
N GLY A 58 11.53 -0.69 14.67
CA GLY A 58 12.75 0.12 14.68
C GLY A 58 12.91 0.92 13.38
N GLY A 59 13.77 1.94 13.37
CA GLY A 59 14.00 2.69 12.14
C GLY A 59 14.73 1.86 11.11
N LEU A 60 14.16 1.82 9.91
CA LEU A 60 14.88 1.36 8.73
C LEU A 60 15.99 2.36 8.38
N ILE A 61 17.07 1.85 7.84
CA ILE A 61 18.21 2.65 7.39
C ILE A 61 17.75 3.42 6.16
N THR A 62 17.67 4.75 6.26
CA THR A 62 17.16 5.63 5.19
C THR A 62 18.19 5.94 4.09
N TYR A 63 19.33 5.25 4.07
CA TYR A 63 20.47 5.58 3.20
C TYR A 63 20.73 4.47 2.19
N ARG A 64 21.23 4.83 1.02
CA ARG A 64 21.64 3.90 -0.04
C ARG A 64 23.03 4.21 -0.57
N VAL A 65 23.69 3.19 -1.10
CA VAL A 65 24.93 3.37 -1.87
C VAL A 65 24.58 4.10 -3.18
N ASP A 66 25.44 5.01 -3.62
CA ASP A 66 25.28 5.91 -4.78
C ASP A 66 24.21 6.99 -4.66
N GLU A 67 23.48 7.06 -3.54
CA GLU A 67 22.48 8.09 -3.29
C GLU A 67 23.16 9.45 -3.05
N VAL A 68 22.60 10.51 -3.64
CA VAL A 68 23.05 11.90 -3.50
C VAL A 68 22.06 12.66 -2.62
N ARG A 69 22.56 13.34 -1.58
CA ARG A 69 21.73 14.16 -0.68
C ARG A 69 22.04 15.65 -0.85
N PRO A 70 21.02 16.52 -0.85
CA PRO A 70 21.21 17.98 -1.00
C PRO A 70 21.70 18.66 0.28
N TYR A 71 22.01 17.90 1.34
CA TYR A 71 22.45 18.40 2.64
C TYR A 71 23.56 17.52 3.22
N ASP A 72 24.43 18.14 4.02
CA ASP A 72 25.50 17.45 4.74
C ASP A 72 24.92 16.39 5.69
N LEU A 73 25.40 15.14 5.57
CA LEU A 73 25.10 14.10 6.55
C LEU A 73 26.12 14.19 7.69
N ARG A 74 25.64 14.52 8.88
CA ARG A 74 26.46 14.64 10.09
C ARG A 74 26.00 13.63 11.14
N ALA A 75 26.95 13.13 11.93
CA ALA A 75 26.66 12.19 13.01
C ALA A 75 25.70 12.81 14.05
N ARG A 76 24.54 12.20 14.31
CA ARG A 76 23.57 12.69 15.31
C ARG A 76 23.94 12.30 16.74
N VAL A 77 24.66 11.20 16.89
CA VAL A 77 25.07 10.62 18.19
C VAL A 77 26.52 10.20 18.10
N ALA A 78 27.19 10.16 19.25
CA ALA A 78 28.51 9.56 19.34
C ALA A 78 28.39 8.04 19.07
N PHE A 79 29.23 7.53 18.19
CA PHE A 79 29.30 6.11 17.93
C PHE A 79 30.72 5.69 17.57
N ASP A 80 30.99 4.42 17.86
CA ASP A 80 32.30 3.81 17.75
C ASP A 80 32.27 2.80 16.61
N ILE A 81 33.20 2.93 15.66
CA ILE A 81 33.38 1.92 14.60
C ILE A 81 34.83 1.44 14.61
N GLU A 82 34.99 0.13 14.52
CA GLU A 82 36.30 -0.49 14.29
C GLU A 82 36.79 -0.09 12.90
N ASP A 83 37.83 0.74 12.83
CA ASP A 83 38.51 1.03 11.57
C ASP A 83 39.25 -0.23 11.15
N LYS A 84 38.67 -0.96 10.20
CA LYS A 84 39.21 -2.22 9.69
C LYS A 84 40.62 -2.06 9.11
N GLU A 85 40.95 -0.91 8.52
CA GLU A 85 42.24 -0.65 7.87
C GLU A 85 43.32 -0.19 8.87
N ALA A 86 42.97 0.68 9.82
CA ALA A 86 43.89 1.01 10.92
C ALA A 86 44.12 -0.20 11.83
N SER A 87 43.06 -0.95 12.15
CA SER A 87 43.17 -2.20 12.91
C SER A 87 44.02 -3.23 12.18
N ALA A 88 43.91 -3.37 10.85
CA ALA A 88 44.78 -4.24 10.07
C ALA A 88 46.25 -3.80 10.12
N ARG A 89 46.53 -2.50 9.97
CA ARG A 89 47.90 -1.96 10.05
C ARG A 89 48.52 -2.14 11.43
N GLU A 90 47.74 -1.96 12.49
CA GLU A 90 48.21 -2.20 13.86
C GLU A 90 48.38 -3.69 14.17
N ARG A 91 47.50 -4.56 13.63
CA ARG A 91 47.69 -6.01 13.68
C ARG A 91 48.99 -6.43 13.02
N ASP A 92 49.26 -5.93 11.82
CA ASP A 92 50.49 -6.29 11.08
C ASP A 92 51.74 -5.84 11.84
N LYS A 93 51.72 -4.63 12.43
CA LYS A 93 52.81 -4.15 13.30
C LYS A 93 52.95 -4.99 14.58
N ALA A 94 51.83 -5.33 15.22
CA ALA A 94 51.84 -6.13 16.45
C ALA A 94 52.34 -7.55 16.17
N LEU A 95 51.98 -8.15 15.03
CA LEU A 95 52.47 -9.46 14.58
C LEU A 95 53.97 -9.41 14.24
N GLN A 96 54.46 -8.32 13.64
CA GLN A 96 55.89 -8.13 13.38
C GLN A 96 56.72 -8.00 14.67
N ASN A 97 56.13 -7.50 15.76
CA ASN A 97 56.77 -7.39 17.06
C ASN A 97 56.77 -8.68 17.90
N LEU A 98 56.08 -9.73 17.44
CA LEU A 98 56.09 -11.04 18.10
C LEU A 98 57.41 -11.78 17.86
N THR A 99 57.83 -12.57 18.85
CA THR A 99 58.99 -13.47 18.70
C THR A 99 58.71 -14.55 17.66
N TRP A 100 59.75 -15.08 16.98
CA TRP A 100 59.59 -16.11 15.94
C TRP A 100 58.73 -17.31 16.35
N ALA A 101 58.85 -17.78 17.61
CA ALA A 101 58.03 -18.87 18.14
C ALA A 101 56.54 -18.51 18.32
N GLN A 102 56.24 -17.23 18.61
CA GLN A 102 54.87 -16.73 18.82
C GLN A 102 54.17 -16.40 17.49
N GLN A 103 54.92 -16.03 16.45
CA GLN A 103 54.38 -15.78 15.11
C GLN A 103 53.81 -17.03 14.42
N HIS A 104 54.19 -18.21 14.88
CA HIS A 104 53.68 -19.49 14.38
C HIS A 104 52.67 -20.16 15.32
N ASP A 105 52.39 -19.58 16.50
CA ASP A 105 51.38 -20.09 17.42
C ASP A 105 49.99 -19.51 17.06
N PRO A 106 49.03 -20.34 16.61
CA PRO A 106 47.71 -19.86 16.20
C PRO A 106 46.95 -19.15 17.33
N LYS A 107 47.21 -19.50 18.60
CA LYS A 107 46.51 -18.88 19.74
C LYS A 107 46.95 -17.45 20.00
N GLU A 108 48.23 -17.16 19.79
CA GLU A 108 48.78 -15.82 20.08
C GLU A 108 48.47 -14.84 18.95
N ILE A 109 48.44 -15.31 17.70
CA ILE A 109 47.93 -14.54 16.55
C ILE A 109 46.47 -14.14 16.78
N GLU A 110 45.66 -15.05 17.31
CA GLU A 110 44.24 -14.81 17.57
C GLU A 110 44.01 -13.87 18.77
N ARG A 111 44.89 -13.89 19.78
CA ARG A 111 44.91 -12.92 20.89
C ARG A 111 45.24 -11.52 20.39
N VAL A 112 46.34 -11.38 19.64
CA VAL A 112 46.76 -10.08 19.07
C VAL A 112 45.67 -9.52 18.18
N ARG A 113 45.01 -10.35 17.35
CA ARG A 113 43.90 -9.92 16.49
C ARG A 113 42.67 -9.41 17.26
N LYS A 114 42.43 -9.93 18.47
CA LYS A 114 41.34 -9.47 19.35
C LYS A 114 41.67 -8.19 20.10
N GLU A 115 42.93 -8.01 20.50
CA GLU A 115 43.40 -6.87 21.30
C GLU A 115 43.71 -5.62 20.44
N THR A 116 44.19 -5.79 19.21
CA THR A 116 44.44 -4.68 18.26
C THR A 116 43.19 -4.36 17.45
N LYS A 117 42.22 -3.75 18.13
CA LYS A 117 41.06 -3.10 17.51
C LYS A 117 41.20 -1.60 17.68
N VAL A 118 41.52 -0.91 16.58
CA VAL A 118 41.52 0.55 16.53
C VAL A 118 40.08 0.98 16.29
N VAL A 119 39.50 1.61 17.31
CA VAL A 119 38.15 2.17 17.25
C VAL A 119 38.29 3.65 16.90
N GLN A 120 37.62 4.07 15.82
CA GLN A 120 37.42 5.49 15.55
C GLN A 120 36.14 5.95 16.26
N GLU A 121 36.32 6.90 17.19
CA GLU A 121 35.23 7.61 17.86
C GLU A 121 34.74 8.75 16.97
N PHE A 122 33.46 8.74 16.62
CA PHE A 122 32.81 9.87 15.94
C PHE A 122 32.02 10.69 16.95
N THR A 123 32.26 12.01 17.00
CA THR A 123 31.50 12.91 17.89
C THR A 123 30.23 13.43 17.22
N PRO A 124 29.20 13.86 17.98
CA PRO A 124 28.02 14.48 17.40
C PRO A 124 28.40 15.73 16.58
N GLY A 125 27.92 15.81 15.34
CA GLY A 125 28.22 16.91 14.41
C GLY A 125 29.38 16.67 13.44
N THR A 126 30.10 15.55 13.55
CA THR A 126 31.15 15.19 12.58
C THR A 126 30.54 14.97 11.19
N LEU A 127 31.15 15.54 10.15
CA LEU A 127 30.73 15.36 8.76
C LEU A 127 31.03 13.93 8.31
N LEU A 128 29.99 13.17 7.94
CA LEU A 128 30.11 11.79 7.45
C LEU A 128 30.10 11.75 5.92
N VAL A 129 29.20 12.52 5.30
CA VAL A 129 29.09 12.66 3.85
C VAL A 129 28.83 14.12 3.53
N GLU A 130 29.59 14.65 2.57
CA GLU A 130 29.45 16.00 2.04
C GLU A 130 28.24 16.08 1.11
N ARG A 131 27.55 17.23 1.11
CA ARG A 131 26.44 17.50 0.18
C ARG A 131 26.82 17.22 -1.27
N ASP A 132 25.85 16.75 -2.05
CA ASP A 132 25.96 16.55 -3.51
C ASP A 132 27.01 15.48 -3.95
N PHE A 133 27.62 14.75 -3.01
CA PHE A 133 28.48 13.61 -3.32
C PHE A 133 27.72 12.27 -3.15
N PRO A 134 27.95 11.30 -4.05
CA PRO A 134 27.33 9.98 -3.94
C PRO A 134 27.89 9.21 -2.74
N ILE A 135 27.01 8.56 -1.98
CA ILE A 135 27.39 7.77 -0.80
C ILE A 135 28.21 6.55 -1.22
N SER A 136 29.48 6.50 -0.82
CA SER A 136 30.35 5.33 -0.99
C SER A 136 29.94 4.18 -0.08
N GLU A 137 30.26 2.94 -0.46
CA GLU A 137 29.98 1.74 0.34
C GLU A 137 30.57 1.82 1.76
N LYS A 138 31.77 2.40 1.91
CA LYS A 138 32.37 2.66 3.23
C LYS A 138 31.54 3.66 4.05
N GLN A 139 31.06 4.73 3.43
CA GLN A 139 30.21 5.74 4.08
C GLN A 139 28.84 5.17 4.45
N TYR A 140 28.30 4.25 3.65
CA TYR A 140 27.08 3.53 3.97
C TYR A 140 27.23 2.65 5.22
N GLU A 141 28.34 1.93 5.38
CA GLU A 141 28.63 1.19 6.63
C GLU A 141 28.69 2.13 7.84
N LEU A 142 29.31 3.31 7.70
CA LEU A 142 29.36 4.34 8.75
C LEU A 142 27.96 4.84 9.14
N LEU A 143 27.14 5.21 8.15
CA LEU A 143 25.77 5.70 8.36
C LEU A 143 24.85 4.64 8.96
N LYS A 144 25.04 3.37 8.60
CA LYS A 144 24.31 2.24 9.18
C LYS A 144 24.61 2.09 10.65
N ALA A 145 25.88 2.16 11.03
CA ALA A 145 26.30 2.08 12.43
C ALA A 145 25.88 3.31 13.25
N GLU A 146 25.92 4.52 12.66
CA GLU A 146 25.35 5.74 13.26
C GLU A 146 23.87 5.57 13.58
N SER A 147 23.09 5.10 12.60
CA SER A 147 21.66 4.88 12.78
C SER A 147 21.39 3.88 13.90
N GLN A 148 22.12 2.74 13.93
CA GLN A 148 21.98 1.75 15.00
C GLN A 148 22.31 2.31 16.39
N ALA A 149 23.35 3.13 16.51
CA ALA A 149 23.69 3.83 17.75
C ALA A 149 22.62 4.85 18.14
N TYR A 150 22.07 5.59 17.18
CA TYR A 150 20.97 6.53 17.38
C TYR A 150 19.72 5.84 17.94
N TRP A 151 19.40 4.63 17.46
CA TRP A 151 18.27 3.84 17.96
C TRP A 151 18.50 3.31 19.39
N LYS A 152 19.72 2.92 19.74
CA LYS A 152 20.06 2.46 21.10
C LYS A 152 20.03 3.59 22.13
N ASN A 153 20.49 4.79 21.78
CA ASN A 153 20.57 5.94 22.71
C ASN A 153 19.29 6.80 22.77
N GLN A 154 18.20 6.37 22.14
CA GLN A 154 17.01 7.21 21.91
C GLN A 154 15.99 7.27 23.07
N GLY A 155 16.39 6.90 24.29
CA GLY A 155 15.55 6.73 25.50
C GLY A 155 14.24 7.53 25.54
N SER A 156 14.24 8.77 26.02
CA SER A 156 13.01 9.56 26.17
C SER A 156 12.41 10.09 24.85
N LYS A 157 13.21 10.18 23.77
CA LYS A 157 12.76 10.74 22.49
C LYS A 157 11.89 9.77 21.70
N ILE A 158 12.04 8.46 21.94
CA ILE A 158 11.22 7.44 21.26
C ILE A 158 9.73 7.57 21.60
N TRP A 159 9.40 7.93 22.84
CA TRP A 159 8.02 8.13 23.28
C TRP A 159 7.36 9.31 22.59
N VAL A 160 8.09 10.41 22.40
CA VAL A 160 7.60 11.58 21.66
C VAL A 160 7.35 11.21 20.20
N ARG A 161 8.27 10.48 19.55
CA ARG A 161 8.08 9.99 18.18
C ARG A 161 6.87 9.07 18.07
N THR A 162 6.72 8.10 18.97
CA THR A 162 5.57 7.17 18.97
C THR A 162 4.25 7.90 19.19
N PHE A 163 4.20 8.89 20.08
CA PHE A 163 3.01 9.71 20.30
C PHE A 163 2.64 10.52 19.03
N SER A 164 3.63 11.10 18.35
CA SER A 164 3.41 11.80 17.09
C SER A 164 2.85 10.88 16.00
N ILE A 165 3.38 9.66 15.85
CA ILE A 165 2.88 8.67 14.89
C ILE A 165 1.44 8.26 15.23
N PHE A 166 1.15 8.01 16.51
CA PHE A 166 -0.20 7.69 16.97
C PHE A 166 -1.20 8.81 16.64
N LEU A 167 -0.81 10.07 16.86
CA LEU A 167 -1.63 11.23 16.55
C LEU A 167 -1.91 11.33 15.04
N ILE A 168 -0.89 11.15 14.20
CA ILE A 168 -1.03 11.15 12.73
C ILE A 168 -2.01 10.06 12.29
N PHE A 169 -1.86 8.82 12.78
CA PHE A 169 -2.73 7.71 12.40
C PHE A 169 -4.17 7.92 12.89
N THR A 170 -4.34 8.50 14.07
CA THR A 170 -5.67 8.85 14.60
C THR A 170 -6.35 9.90 13.72
N LEU A 171 -5.62 10.93 13.28
CA LEU A 171 -6.14 11.97 12.38
C LEU A 171 -6.53 11.40 11.01
N LEU A 172 -5.69 10.53 10.44
CA LEU A 172 -6.00 9.83 9.18
C LEU A 172 -7.22 8.93 9.31
N ALA A 173 -7.31 8.14 10.39
CA ALA A 173 -8.45 7.29 10.66
C ALA A 173 -9.74 8.12 10.84
N LEU A 174 -9.66 9.25 11.54
CA LEU A 174 -10.78 10.17 11.70
C LEU A 174 -11.28 10.72 10.36
N LEU A 175 -10.35 11.12 9.47
CA LEU A 175 -10.70 11.58 8.13
C LEU A 175 -11.44 10.50 7.33
N VAL A 176 -10.97 9.25 7.39
CA VAL A 176 -11.65 8.10 6.76
C VAL A 176 -13.01 7.85 7.39
N ILE A 177 -13.13 7.87 8.73
CA ILE A 177 -14.41 7.69 9.43
C ILE A 177 -15.42 8.75 8.99
N LEU A 178 -15.02 10.02 8.95
CA LEU A 178 -15.88 11.12 8.51
C LEU A 178 -16.38 10.90 7.08
N TYR A 179 -15.50 10.47 6.18
CA TYR A 179 -15.88 10.16 4.81
C TYR A 179 -16.88 8.99 4.74
N VAL A 180 -16.61 7.90 5.47
CA VAL A 180 -17.46 6.69 5.47
C VAL A 180 -18.85 6.98 6.03
N VAL A 181 -18.93 7.71 7.15
CA VAL A 181 -20.21 8.11 7.75
C VAL A 181 -21.00 9.04 6.82
N ARG A 182 -20.32 9.90 6.05
CA ARG A 182 -20.98 10.90 5.21
C ARG A 182 -21.40 10.40 3.83
N PHE A 183 -20.62 9.51 3.22
CA PHE A 183 -20.77 9.11 1.81
C PHE A 183 -20.99 7.61 1.60
N GLN A 184 -20.78 6.76 2.61
CA GLN A 184 -20.84 5.30 2.49
C GLN A 184 -21.64 4.66 3.64
N GLU A 185 -22.94 4.98 3.75
CA GLU A 185 -23.82 4.46 4.81
C GLU A 185 -23.86 2.90 4.87
N GLY A 186 -23.72 2.23 3.71
CA GLY A 186 -23.64 0.76 3.63
C GLY A 186 -22.40 0.17 4.32
N LEU A 187 -21.25 0.82 4.18
CA LEU A 187 -20.01 0.45 4.86
C LEU A 187 -20.06 0.84 6.34
N ALA A 188 -20.58 2.03 6.65
CA ALA A 188 -20.70 2.52 8.02
C ALA A 188 -21.62 1.65 8.89
N SER A 189 -22.63 1.02 8.29
CA SER A 189 -23.64 0.20 8.98
C SER A 189 -23.21 -1.25 9.23
N SER A 190 -22.16 -1.75 8.59
CA SER A 190 -21.80 -3.18 8.60
C SER A 190 -20.46 -3.44 9.33
N LEU A 191 -20.52 -4.10 10.50
CA LEU A 191 -19.32 -4.44 11.29
C LEU A 191 -18.32 -5.29 10.49
N ARG A 192 -18.82 -6.29 9.75
CA ARG A 192 -17.98 -7.20 8.95
C ARG A 192 -17.16 -6.46 7.88
N MET A 193 -17.74 -5.46 7.20
CA MET A 193 -17.01 -4.72 6.16
C MET A 193 -15.96 -3.79 6.79
N VAL A 194 -16.30 -3.09 7.89
CA VAL A 194 -15.33 -2.25 8.62
C VAL A 194 -14.14 -3.09 9.11
N VAL A 195 -14.41 -4.24 9.72
CA VAL A 195 -13.36 -5.18 10.17
C VAL A 195 -12.54 -5.70 8.99
N GLY A 196 -13.17 -5.98 7.85
CA GLY A 196 -12.47 -6.39 6.62
C GLY A 196 -11.51 -5.33 6.09
N VAL A 197 -11.94 -4.05 6.03
CA VAL A 197 -11.06 -2.94 5.63
C VAL A 197 -9.91 -2.78 6.62
N CYS A 198 -10.21 -2.82 7.92
CA CYS A 198 -9.24 -2.75 9.00
C CYS A 198 -8.18 -3.87 8.90
N ALA A 199 -8.61 -5.10 8.66
CA ALA A 199 -7.74 -6.25 8.50
C ALA A 199 -6.83 -6.12 7.26
N ILE A 200 -7.39 -5.68 6.12
CA ILE A 200 -6.59 -5.42 4.92
C ILE A 200 -5.54 -4.35 5.19
N VAL A 201 -5.91 -3.21 5.79
CA VAL A 201 -4.97 -2.12 6.12
C VAL A 201 -3.81 -2.64 6.97
N LEU A 202 -4.11 -3.36 8.05
CA LEU A 202 -3.07 -3.93 8.92
C LEU A 202 -2.19 -4.95 8.16
N LEU A 203 -2.80 -5.82 7.36
CA LEU A 203 -2.08 -6.80 6.56
C LEU A 203 -1.14 -6.12 5.55
N THR A 204 -1.59 -5.05 4.90
CA THR A 204 -0.76 -4.27 3.97
C THR A 204 0.41 -3.61 4.67
N LEU A 205 0.21 -3.04 5.87
CA LEU A 205 1.29 -2.46 6.66
C LEU A 205 2.32 -3.52 7.07
N VAL A 206 1.87 -4.66 7.57
CA VAL A 206 2.77 -5.77 7.97
C VAL A 206 3.57 -6.29 6.78
N ILE A 207 2.90 -6.56 5.65
CA ILE A 207 3.58 -7.04 4.44
C ILE A 207 4.54 -5.98 3.90
N GLY A 208 4.13 -4.71 3.89
CA GLY A 208 4.99 -3.60 3.45
C GLY A 208 6.27 -3.49 4.28
N LEU A 209 6.16 -3.60 5.61
CA LEU A 209 7.29 -3.53 6.51
C LEU A 209 8.23 -4.74 6.34
N PHE A 210 7.64 -5.93 6.19
CA PHE A 210 8.40 -7.16 5.96
C PHE A 210 9.18 -7.12 4.64
N LEU A 211 8.54 -6.69 3.54
CA LEU A 211 9.18 -6.61 2.23
C LEU A 211 10.30 -5.57 2.18
N CYS A 212 10.18 -4.48 2.94
CA CYS A 212 11.22 -3.46 3.04
C CYS A 212 12.44 -3.93 3.83
N TYR A 213 12.31 -4.94 4.70
CA TYR A 213 13.41 -5.49 5.48
C TYR A 213 14.34 -6.38 4.64
N GLU A 214 13.79 -7.18 3.71
CA GLU A 214 14.57 -8.23 3.03
C GLU A 214 14.94 -7.94 1.57
N VAL A 215 14.07 -7.29 0.79
CA VAL A 215 14.15 -7.42 -0.68
C VAL A 215 14.63 -6.15 -1.38
N CYS A 216 13.94 -5.00 -1.16
CA CYS A 216 14.31 -3.70 -1.75
C CYS A 216 13.32 -2.59 -1.32
N TRP A 217 13.76 -1.33 -1.36
CA TRP A 217 12.96 -0.14 -0.98
C TRP A 217 11.68 0.03 -1.83
N HIS A 218 11.75 -0.26 -3.13
CA HIS A 218 10.62 -0.09 -4.07
C HIS A 218 9.56 -1.21 -4.01
N VAL A 219 9.81 -2.29 -3.28
CA VAL A 219 8.90 -3.45 -3.22
C VAL A 219 7.61 -3.11 -2.46
N VAL A 220 7.65 -2.10 -1.58
CA VAL A 220 6.48 -1.61 -0.84
C VAL A 220 5.34 -1.13 -1.75
N LEU A 221 5.66 -0.75 -2.99
CA LEU A 221 4.68 -0.35 -4.00
C LEU A 221 3.69 -1.47 -4.34
N ILE A 222 4.10 -2.74 -4.25
CA ILE A 222 3.25 -3.91 -4.55
C ILE A 222 2.08 -4.03 -3.56
N PRO A 223 2.29 -4.23 -2.24
CA PRO A 223 1.17 -4.40 -1.32
C PRO A 223 0.28 -3.14 -1.29
N LEU A 224 0.85 -1.95 -1.45
CA LEU A 224 0.10 -0.70 -1.56
C LEU A 224 -0.84 -0.66 -2.78
N THR A 225 -0.38 -1.04 -3.96
CA THR A 225 -1.21 -1.07 -5.18
C THR A 225 -2.21 -2.21 -5.20
N VAL A 226 -1.80 -3.39 -4.74
CA VAL A 226 -2.71 -4.54 -4.57
C VAL A 226 -3.89 -4.13 -3.70
N THR A 227 -3.62 -3.45 -2.58
CA THR A 227 -4.66 -2.94 -1.68
C THR A 227 -5.55 -1.89 -2.34
N ALA A 228 -4.96 -0.94 -3.07
CA ALA A 228 -5.72 0.08 -3.79
C ALA A 228 -6.67 -0.55 -4.83
N LEU A 229 -6.21 -1.54 -5.59
CA LEU A 229 -7.01 -2.27 -6.56
C LEU A 229 -8.12 -3.07 -5.86
N ILE A 230 -7.81 -3.81 -4.79
CA ILE A 230 -8.82 -4.55 -4.01
C ILE A 230 -9.92 -3.61 -3.51
N LEU A 231 -9.55 -2.47 -2.93
CA LEU A 231 -10.53 -1.48 -2.45
C LEU A 231 -11.36 -0.86 -3.58
N THR A 232 -10.77 -0.70 -4.77
CA THR A 232 -11.49 -0.20 -5.95
C THR A 232 -12.52 -1.19 -6.45
N VAL A 233 -12.18 -2.48 -6.48
CA VAL A 233 -13.13 -3.55 -6.84
C VAL A 233 -14.19 -3.71 -5.76
N ALA A 234 -13.79 -3.61 -4.49
CA ALA A 234 -14.67 -3.94 -3.38
C ALA A 234 -15.68 -2.84 -3.03
N TYR A 235 -15.34 -1.59 -3.30
CA TYR A 235 -16.14 -0.44 -2.89
C TYR A 235 -16.35 0.51 -4.07
N ASN A 236 -15.82 1.73 -3.98
CA ASN A 236 -15.95 2.77 -4.98
C ASN A 236 -14.60 3.45 -5.21
N PRO A 237 -14.27 3.90 -6.42
CA PRO A 237 -13.00 4.57 -6.71
C PRO A 237 -12.68 5.77 -5.80
N PRO A 238 -13.63 6.67 -5.44
CA PRO A 238 -13.33 7.78 -4.54
C PRO A 238 -12.95 7.34 -3.13
N PHE A 239 -13.59 6.27 -2.62
CA PHE A 239 -13.23 5.67 -1.34
C PHE A 239 -11.84 5.03 -1.40
N ALA A 240 -11.56 4.28 -2.48
CA ALA A 240 -10.27 3.65 -2.69
C ALA A 240 -9.13 4.68 -2.77
N LEU A 241 -9.34 5.83 -3.42
CA LEU A 241 -8.36 6.94 -3.47
C LEU A 241 -8.05 7.51 -2.09
N LEU A 242 -9.09 7.77 -1.28
CA LEU A 242 -8.91 8.29 0.06
C LEU A 242 -8.17 7.28 0.96
N MET A 243 -8.56 6.01 0.87
CA MET A 243 -7.90 4.94 1.60
C MET A 243 -6.46 4.75 1.16
N SER A 244 -6.17 4.73 -0.14
CA SER A 244 -4.81 4.59 -0.65
C SER A 244 -3.93 5.75 -0.19
N LEU A 245 -4.43 6.99 -0.21
CA LEU A 245 -3.74 8.17 0.32
C LEU A 245 -3.42 8.03 1.80
N SER A 246 -4.41 7.63 2.61
CA SER A 246 -4.20 7.44 4.04
C SER A 246 -3.17 6.33 4.32
N LEU A 247 -3.21 5.25 3.54
CA LEU A 247 -2.34 4.09 3.71
C LEU A 247 -0.91 4.36 3.24
N SER A 248 -0.72 5.06 2.11
CA SER A 248 0.61 5.45 1.64
C SER A 248 1.25 6.43 2.61
N LEU A 249 0.49 7.41 3.12
CA LEU A 249 1.00 8.35 4.12
C LEU A 249 1.39 7.63 5.41
N ALA A 250 0.55 6.69 5.87
CA ALA A 250 0.86 5.90 7.04
C ALA A 250 2.15 5.09 6.84
N MET A 251 2.29 4.41 5.70
CA MET A 251 3.47 3.60 5.38
C MET A 251 4.74 4.45 5.33
N ILE A 252 4.69 5.62 4.68
CA ILE A 252 5.85 6.51 4.54
C ILE A 252 6.29 7.08 5.88
N VAL A 253 5.35 7.46 6.74
CA VAL A 253 5.66 7.89 8.11
C VAL A 253 6.30 6.77 8.94
N MET A 254 5.91 5.51 8.73
CA MET A 254 6.55 4.37 9.39
C MET A 254 7.97 4.12 8.89
N LEU A 255 8.18 4.26 7.58
CA LEU A 255 9.47 4.03 6.91
C LEU A 255 10.44 5.21 7.03
N ASP A 256 10.02 6.34 7.61
CA ASP A 256 10.77 7.61 7.59
C ASP A 256 11.08 8.06 6.15
N GLY A 257 10.14 7.80 5.24
CA GLY A 257 10.27 8.07 3.82
C GLY A 257 10.08 9.54 3.45
N SER A 258 10.42 9.86 2.22
CA SER A 258 10.37 11.22 1.67
C SER A 258 9.02 11.55 1.03
N LEU A 259 8.78 12.83 0.75
CA LEU A 259 7.63 13.27 -0.04
C LEU A 259 7.68 12.72 -1.47
N ASN A 260 8.87 12.46 -2.01
CA ASN A 260 9.02 11.85 -3.33
C ASN A 260 8.45 10.44 -3.37
N ASP A 261 8.69 9.65 -2.31
CA ASP A 261 8.11 8.30 -2.18
C ASP A 261 6.57 8.35 -2.17
N LEU A 262 5.99 9.40 -1.58
CA LEU A 262 4.54 9.62 -1.58
C LEU A 262 4.03 9.93 -2.99
N LEU A 263 4.72 10.77 -3.74
CA LEU A 263 4.36 11.12 -5.11
C LEU A 263 4.42 9.89 -6.02
N VAL A 264 5.46 9.06 -5.90
CA VAL A 264 5.58 7.80 -6.64
C VAL A 264 4.43 6.87 -6.27
N ALA A 265 4.23 6.58 -4.98
CA ALA A 265 3.18 5.68 -4.52
C ALA A 265 1.78 6.14 -4.97
N MET A 266 1.44 7.41 -4.75
CA MET A 266 0.16 8.00 -5.16
C MET A 266 -0.01 8.03 -6.66
N GLY A 267 1.03 8.31 -7.44
CA GLY A 267 0.93 8.32 -8.89
C GLY A 267 0.47 6.98 -9.45
N GLY A 268 1.15 5.88 -9.09
CA GLY A 268 0.74 4.56 -9.54
C GLY A 268 -0.58 4.07 -8.94
N GLN A 269 -0.85 4.34 -7.66
CA GLN A 269 -2.13 3.97 -7.04
C GLN A 269 -3.30 4.73 -7.68
N ALA A 270 -3.17 6.03 -7.92
CA ALA A 270 -4.20 6.81 -8.60
C ALA A 270 -4.43 6.32 -10.03
N THR A 271 -3.37 6.02 -10.78
CA THR A 271 -3.50 5.39 -12.10
C THR A 271 -4.23 4.05 -12.00
N ALA A 272 -3.90 3.21 -11.02
CA ALA A 272 -4.57 1.93 -10.80
C ALA A 272 -6.08 2.11 -10.58
N ILE A 273 -6.45 3.02 -9.68
CA ILE A 273 -7.84 3.26 -9.29
C ILE A 273 -8.65 3.91 -10.42
N LEU A 274 -8.07 4.89 -11.12
CA LEU A 274 -8.78 5.66 -12.14
C LEU A 274 -8.90 4.92 -13.48
N THR A 275 -7.95 4.04 -13.82
CA THR A 275 -8.02 3.23 -15.04
C THR A 275 -8.87 1.98 -14.89
N LEU A 276 -9.09 1.51 -13.64
CA LEU A 276 -9.93 0.37 -13.33
C LEU A 276 -11.42 0.73 -13.42
N ARG A 277 -11.94 0.79 -14.64
CA ARG A 277 -13.39 0.99 -14.91
C ARG A 277 -13.98 -0.27 -15.53
N ASN A 278 -14.97 -0.90 -14.89
CA ASN A 278 -15.67 -2.13 -15.35
C ASN A 278 -14.74 -3.30 -15.72
N ILE A 279 -14.51 -4.22 -14.78
CA ILE A 279 -13.66 -5.39 -14.96
C ILE A 279 -14.43 -6.45 -15.76
N ARG A 280 -14.45 -6.33 -17.09
CA ARG A 280 -15.12 -7.31 -17.97
C ARG A 280 -14.27 -8.55 -18.27
N THR A 281 -12.94 -8.46 -18.19
CA THR A 281 -12.04 -9.58 -18.49
C THR A 281 -10.82 -9.56 -17.57
N ARG A 282 -10.27 -10.74 -17.24
CA ARG A 282 -9.02 -10.86 -16.47
C ARG A 282 -7.84 -10.19 -17.18
N THR A 283 -7.83 -10.20 -18.51
CA THR A 283 -6.84 -9.49 -19.33
C THR A 283 -6.88 -7.97 -19.11
N ARG A 284 -8.02 -7.40 -18.72
CA ARG A 284 -8.13 -5.97 -18.40
C ARG A 284 -7.31 -5.61 -17.16
N LEU A 285 -7.27 -6.48 -16.15
CA LEU A 285 -6.45 -6.26 -14.95
C LEU A 285 -4.95 -6.25 -15.28
N VAL A 286 -4.52 -7.11 -16.19
CA VAL A 286 -3.13 -7.11 -16.67
C VAL A 286 -2.80 -5.80 -17.40
N LYS A 287 -3.72 -5.30 -18.26
CA LYS A 287 -3.54 -4.00 -18.92
C LYS A 287 -3.49 -2.84 -17.94
N VAL A 288 -4.31 -2.88 -16.88
CA VAL A 288 -4.23 -1.90 -15.77
C VAL A 288 -2.87 -1.99 -15.09
N GLY A 289 -2.37 -3.19 -14.81
CA GLY A 289 -1.02 -3.41 -14.25
C GLY A 289 0.09 -2.79 -15.10
N ILE A 290 0.03 -2.93 -16.43
CA ILE A 290 0.97 -2.25 -17.34
C ILE A 290 0.86 -0.73 -17.22
N GLY A 291 -0.36 -0.19 -17.17
CA GLY A 291 -0.58 1.25 -16.96
C GLY A 291 0.00 1.74 -15.62
N VAL A 292 -0.14 0.96 -14.56
CA VAL A 292 0.44 1.25 -13.24
C VAL A 292 1.97 1.21 -13.29
N GLY A 293 2.56 0.20 -13.93
CA GLY A 293 4.01 0.13 -14.14
C GLY A 293 4.56 1.34 -14.89
N CYS A 294 3.89 1.78 -15.96
CA CYS A 294 4.27 3.00 -16.68
C CYS A 294 4.14 4.27 -15.82
N ALA A 295 3.09 4.37 -15.00
CA ALA A 295 2.92 5.50 -14.08
C ALA A 295 4.01 5.54 -13.01
N TYR A 296 4.38 4.38 -12.45
CA TYR A 296 5.48 4.29 -11.51
C TYR A 296 6.83 4.63 -12.14
N LEU A 297 7.10 4.15 -13.36
CA LEU A 297 8.29 4.56 -14.11
C LEU A 297 8.33 6.08 -14.28
N ALA A 298 7.24 6.68 -14.77
CA ALA A 298 7.20 8.11 -15.05
C ALA A 298 7.37 8.96 -13.78
N MET A 299 6.70 8.58 -12.69
CA MET A 299 6.83 9.31 -11.42
C MET A 299 8.22 9.14 -10.81
N THR A 300 8.77 7.93 -10.78
CA THR A 300 10.11 7.67 -10.24
C THR A 300 11.16 8.43 -11.04
N LEU A 301 11.08 8.38 -12.38
CA LEU A 301 11.96 9.15 -13.24
C LEU A 301 11.89 10.65 -12.96
N ALA A 302 10.67 11.19 -12.79
CA ALA A 302 10.47 12.60 -12.51
C ALA A 302 11.02 13.01 -11.12
N THR A 303 10.78 12.21 -10.09
CA THR A 303 11.24 12.51 -8.72
C THR A 303 12.75 12.36 -8.59
N GLU A 304 13.34 11.31 -9.15
CA GLU A 304 14.78 11.04 -9.09
C GLU A 304 15.58 12.12 -9.86
N LEU A 305 15.06 12.56 -11.01
CA LEU A 305 15.64 13.65 -11.78
C LEU A 305 15.52 14.99 -11.05
N TYR A 306 14.39 15.23 -10.37
CA TYR A 306 14.20 16.42 -9.54
C TYR A 306 15.19 16.47 -8.37
N THR A 307 15.53 15.33 -7.77
CA THR A 307 16.51 15.24 -6.69
C THR A 307 17.98 15.27 -7.14
N GLY A 308 18.26 15.21 -8.44
CA GLY A 308 19.63 15.23 -8.96
C GLY A 308 20.44 13.97 -8.65
N GLN A 309 19.78 12.80 -8.63
CA GLN A 309 20.40 11.52 -8.32
C GLN A 309 21.33 11.04 -9.46
N THR A 310 22.16 10.03 -9.19
CA THR A 310 23.05 9.46 -10.20
C THR A 310 22.27 8.75 -11.31
N TRP A 311 22.73 8.85 -12.56
CA TRP A 311 22.06 8.23 -13.72
C TRP A 311 21.87 6.72 -13.58
N SER A 312 22.81 6.03 -12.91
CA SER A 312 22.70 4.60 -12.61
C SER A 312 21.50 4.28 -11.70
N LEU A 313 21.31 5.06 -10.64
CA LEU A 313 20.18 4.92 -9.73
C LEU A 313 18.86 5.28 -10.41
N ILE A 314 18.80 6.41 -11.12
CA ILE A 314 17.60 6.86 -11.85
C ILE A 314 17.05 5.74 -12.74
N ILE A 315 17.93 5.13 -13.56
CA ILE A 315 17.55 4.09 -14.51
C ILE A 315 17.15 2.80 -13.77
N SER A 316 17.95 2.38 -12.79
CA SER A 316 17.69 1.15 -12.02
C SER A 316 16.35 1.22 -11.27
N ASP A 317 16.12 2.28 -10.51
CA ASP A 317 14.90 2.44 -9.72
C ASP A 317 13.66 2.61 -10.61
N SER A 318 13.78 3.33 -11.72
CA SER A 318 12.67 3.47 -12.69
C SER A 318 12.27 2.12 -13.31
N ILE A 319 13.25 1.26 -13.65
CA ILE A 319 12.99 -0.08 -14.19
C ILE A 319 12.34 -0.97 -13.13
N TRP A 320 12.86 -0.96 -11.90
CA TRP A 320 12.28 -1.74 -10.81
C TRP A 320 10.87 -1.28 -10.45
N ALA A 321 10.62 0.03 -10.42
CA ALA A 321 9.29 0.59 -10.18
C ALA A 321 8.27 0.13 -11.25
N LEU A 322 8.70 0.06 -12.52
CA LEU A 322 7.89 -0.51 -13.60
C LEU A 322 7.55 -1.98 -13.36
N VAL A 323 8.57 -2.79 -13.05
CA VAL A 323 8.41 -4.24 -12.81
C VAL A 323 7.45 -4.47 -11.64
N TRP A 324 7.60 -3.73 -10.54
CA TRP A 324 6.74 -3.86 -9.37
C TRP A 324 5.30 -3.44 -9.63
N GLY A 325 5.07 -2.39 -10.43
CA GLY A 325 3.73 -1.99 -10.85
C GLY A 325 3.02 -3.04 -11.71
N ILE A 326 3.74 -3.62 -12.69
CA ILE A 326 3.20 -4.70 -13.53
C ILE A 326 2.89 -5.94 -12.68
N LEU A 327 3.82 -6.31 -11.80
CA LEU A 327 3.67 -7.47 -10.93
C LEU A 327 2.47 -7.33 -9.99
N ALA A 328 2.22 -6.14 -9.45
CA ALA A 328 1.04 -5.87 -8.62
C ALA A 328 -0.28 -6.12 -9.38
N GLY A 329 -0.40 -5.65 -10.62
CA GLY A 329 -1.58 -5.91 -11.45
C GLY A 329 -1.75 -7.39 -11.79
N PHE A 330 -0.65 -8.11 -12.02
CA PHE A 330 -0.67 -9.56 -12.21
C PHE A 330 -1.13 -10.31 -10.96
N ILE A 331 -0.62 -9.93 -9.78
CA ILE A 331 -1.02 -10.50 -8.49
C ILE A 331 -2.53 -10.33 -8.26
N VAL A 332 -3.06 -9.12 -8.49
CA VAL A 332 -4.51 -8.86 -8.32
C VAL A 332 -5.34 -9.66 -9.32
N SER A 333 -4.89 -9.84 -10.56
CA SER A 333 -5.57 -10.68 -11.55
C SER A 333 -5.74 -12.12 -11.06
N GLY A 334 -4.73 -12.67 -10.39
CA GLY A 334 -4.81 -13.99 -9.76
C GLY A 334 -5.67 -14.01 -8.48
N LEU A 335 -5.63 -12.92 -7.71
CA LEU A 335 -6.33 -12.81 -6.41
C LEU A 335 -7.80 -12.41 -6.55
N LEU A 336 -8.25 -11.96 -7.73
CA LEU A 336 -9.61 -11.46 -7.96
C LEU A 336 -10.72 -12.43 -7.46
N PRO A 337 -10.68 -13.75 -7.76
CA PRO A 337 -11.72 -14.66 -7.29
C PRO A 337 -11.78 -14.78 -5.77
N LEU A 338 -10.64 -14.63 -5.08
CA LEU A 338 -10.59 -14.60 -3.62
C LEU A 338 -11.22 -13.33 -3.09
N VAL A 339 -10.92 -12.18 -3.70
CA VAL A 339 -11.51 -10.87 -3.36
C VAL A 339 -13.03 -10.92 -3.51
N GLU A 340 -13.53 -11.44 -4.63
CA GLU A 340 -14.96 -11.59 -4.91
C GLU A 340 -15.66 -12.45 -3.85
N ARG A 341 -15.06 -13.59 -3.48
CA ARG A 341 -15.59 -14.49 -2.45
C ARG A 341 -15.58 -13.86 -1.06
N CYS A 342 -14.49 -13.20 -0.68
CA CYS A 342 -14.33 -12.60 0.64
C CYS A 342 -15.27 -11.40 0.85
N PHE A 343 -15.50 -10.59 -0.18
CA PHE A 343 -16.38 -9.43 -0.10
C PHE A 343 -17.81 -9.70 -0.57
N ALA A 344 -18.10 -10.91 -1.08
CA ALA A 344 -19.37 -11.28 -1.70
C ALA A 344 -19.79 -10.31 -2.82
N ILE A 345 -18.83 -9.93 -3.65
CA ILE A 345 -19.02 -8.95 -4.72
C ILE A 345 -19.03 -9.68 -6.05
N VAL A 346 -20.04 -9.36 -6.84
CA VAL A 346 -20.24 -9.91 -8.17
C VAL A 346 -19.67 -8.90 -9.16
N THR A 347 -18.51 -9.23 -9.76
CA THR A 347 -17.91 -8.41 -10.82
C THR A 347 -18.47 -8.81 -12.19
N ASP A 348 -18.24 -7.99 -13.22
CA ASP A 348 -18.63 -8.34 -14.60
C ASP A 348 -17.96 -9.65 -15.08
N VAL A 349 -16.75 -9.99 -14.60
CA VAL A 349 -16.12 -11.30 -14.87
C VAL A 349 -16.92 -12.43 -14.24
N SER A 350 -17.31 -12.30 -12.97
CA SER A 350 -18.11 -13.31 -12.29
C SER A 350 -19.49 -13.49 -12.93
N LEU A 351 -20.14 -12.40 -13.39
CA LEU A 351 -21.40 -12.47 -14.14
C LEU A 351 -21.23 -13.21 -15.47
N LEU A 352 -20.14 -12.96 -16.20
CA LEU A 352 -19.84 -13.67 -17.44
C LEU A 352 -19.54 -15.16 -17.19
N GLU A 353 -18.88 -15.50 -16.09
CA GLU A 353 -18.64 -16.90 -15.69
C GLU A 353 -19.95 -17.62 -15.28
N LEU A 354 -20.87 -16.93 -14.59
CA LEU A 354 -22.18 -17.47 -14.20
C LEU A 354 -23.15 -17.59 -15.39
N GLY A 355 -23.07 -16.67 -16.35
CA GLY A 355 -23.87 -16.65 -17.57
C GLY A 355 -23.34 -17.57 -18.69
N ASP A 356 -22.24 -18.29 -18.45
CA ASP A 356 -21.73 -19.29 -19.40
C ASP A 356 -22.64 -20.53 -19.39
N GLY A 357 -23.08 -20.96 -20.57
CA GLY A 357 -23.88 -22.17 -20.77
C GLY A 357 -23.17 -23.46 -20.33
N SER A 358 -21.85 -23.41 -20.15
CA SER A 358 -21.07 -24.51 -19.59
C SER A 358 -21.22 -24.68 -18.06
N HIS A 359 -21.79 -23.68 -17.36
CA HIS A 359 -21.89 -23.69 -15.90
C HIS A 359 -22.79 -24.85 -15.41
N PRO A 360 -22.37 -25.64 -14.40
CA PRO A 360 -23.07 -26.85 -14.00
C PRO A 360 -24.52 -26.60 -13.56
N LEU A 361 -24.78 -25.47 -12.89
CA LEU A 361 -26.15 -25.08 -12.52
C LEU A 361 -27.03 -24.75 -13.74
N LEU A 362 -26.46 -24.14 -14.78
CA LEU A 362 -27.18 -23.88 -16.03
C LEU A 362 -27.45 -25.19 -16.78
N GLN A 363 -26.45 -26.08 -16.85
CA GLN A 363 -26.63 -27.42 -17.44
C GLN A 363 -27.67 -28.25 -16.68
N GLU A 364 -27.73 -28.12 -15.36
CA GLU A 364 -28.75 -28.77 -14.54
C GLU A 364 -30.14 -28.18 -14.80
N LEU A 365 -30.26 -26.86 -14.98
CA LEU A 365 -31.51 -26.21 -15.38
C LEU A 365 -31.96 -26.69 -16.77
N VAL A 366 -31.04 -26.77 -17.74
CA VAL A 366 -31.32 -27.31 -19.08
C VAL A 366 -31.80 -28.76 -19.01
N ARG A 367 -31.18 -29.59 -18.16
CA ARG A 367 -31.52 -31.01 -17.99
C ARG A 367 -32.84 -31.24 -17.25
N ARG A 368 -33.11 -30.49 -16.17
CA ARG A 368 -34.28 -30.70 -15.31
C ARG A 368 -35.51 -29.93 -15.78
N ALA A 369 -35.33 -28.75 -16.38
CA ALA A 369 -36.43 -27.84 -16.75
C ALA A 369 -36.11 -27.04 -18.04
N PRO A 370 -36.06 -27.69 -19.23
CA PRO A 370 -35.66 -27.04 -20.47
C PRO A 370 -36.57 -25.87 -20.87
N GLY A 371 -37.88 -25.96 -20.59
CA GLY A 371 -38.81 -24.85 -20.86
C GLY A 371 -38.52 -23.60 -20.02
N SER A 372 -38.16 -23.77 -18.75
CA SER A 372 -37.76 -22.67 -17.87
C SER A 372 -36.44 -22.04 -18.31
N TYR A 373 -35.50 -22.84 -18.80
CA TYR A 373 -34.25 -22.34 -19.39
C TYR A 373 -34.53 -21.46 -20.62
N THR A 374 -35.34 -21.94 -21.58
CA THR A 374 -35.69 -21.15 -22.78
C THR A 374 -36.44 -19.87 -22.41
N HIS A 375 -37.36 -19.93 -21.44
CA HIS A 375 -38.07 -18.74 -20.97
C HIS A 375 -37.11 -17.74 -20.30
N SER A 376 -36.20 -18.19 -19.46
CA SER A 376 -35.23 -17.32 -18.78
C SER A 376 -34.28 -16.68 -19.79
N MET A 377 -33.79 -17.43 -20.78
CA MET A 377 -32.93 -16.91 -21.84
C MET A 377 -33.66 -15.89 -22.73
N THR A 378 -34.94 -16.11 -23.04
CA THR A 378 -35.74 -15.13 -23.80
C THR A 378 -36.05 -13.86 -23.00
N VAL A 379 -36.25 -13.97 -21.69
CA VAL A 379 -36.39 -12.79 -20.81
C VAL A 379 -35.07 -12.02 -20.73
N ALA A 380 -33.94 -12.71 -20.57
CA ALA A 380 -32.61 -12.10 -20.55
C ALA A 380 -32.31 -11.34 -21.85
N THR A 381 -32.56 -11.93 -23.03
CA THR A 381 -32.29 -11.27 -24.33
C THR A 381 -33.16 -10.05 -24.58
N LEU A 382 -34.36 -9.99 -24.00
CA LEU A 382 -35.22 -8.80 -24.06
C LEU A 382 -34.80 -7.73 -23.05
N ALA A 383 -34.38 -8.14 -21.85
CA ALA A 383 -34.10 -7.24 -20.74
C ALA A 383 -32.69 -6.61 -20.82
N GLU A 384 -31.71 -7.29 -21.42
CA GLU A 384 -30.35 -6.79 -21.65
C GLU A 384 -30.31 -5.43 -22.39
N PRO A 385 -30.93 -5.27 -23.58
CA PRO A 385 -30.95 -3.99 -24.29
C PRO A 385 -31.77 -2.92 -23.54
N CYS A 386 -32.80 -3.31 -22.77
CA CYS A 386 -33.55 -2.38 -21.93
C CYS A 386 -32.67 -1.83 -20.79
N ALA A 387 -31.86 -2.69 -20.15
CA ALA A 387 -30.92 -2.30 -19.11
C ALA A 387 -29.83 -1.37 -19.67
N GLU A 388 -29.28 -1.69 -20.85
CA GLU A 388 -28.30 -0.84 -21.53
C GLU A 388 -28.87 0.53 -21.88
N ALA A 389 -30.11 0.59 -22.40
CA ALA A 389 -30.77 1.84 -22.78
C ALA A 389 -30.99 2.81 -21.61
N ILE A 390 -31.13 2.30 -20.37
CA ILE A 390 -31.29 3.13 -19.16
C ILE A 390 -29.96 3.33 -18.39
N GLY A 391 -28.84 2.81 -18.92
CA GLY A 391 -27.53 2.88 -18.27
C GLY A 391 -27.38 1.98 -17.03
N ALA A 392 -28.23 0.95 -16.89
CA ALA A 392 -28.06 -0.09 -15.87
C ALA A 392 -27.03 -1.14 -16.34
N ASN A 393 -26.62 -2.06 -15.45
CA ASN A 393 -25.66 -3.11 -15.83
C ASN A 393 -26.38 -4.24 -16.62
N PRO A 394 -26.14 -4.39 -17.94
CA PRO A 394 -26.79 -5.42 -18.76
C PRO A 394 -26.44 -6.84 -18.31
N LEU A 395 -25.22 -7.07 -17.80
CA LEU A 395 -24.74 -8.38 -17.39
C LEU A 395 -25.43 -8.93 -16.14
N LEU A 396 -26.08 -8.07 -15.37
CA LEU A 396 -26.76 -8.45 -14.12
C LEU A 396 -28.19 -8.95 -14.38
N VAL A 397 -28.73 -8.65 -15.56
CA VAL A 397 -30.08 -9.02 -16.00
C VAL A 397 -30.04 -10.25 -16.92
N ARG A 398 -28.86 -10.56 -17.43
CA ARG A 398 -28.53 -11.79 -18.16
C ARG A 398 -28.21 -12.90 -17.17
#